data_AF-A0A818A1Y4-F1
#
_entry.id   AF-A0A818A1Y4-F1
#
_cell.length_a   1.000
_cell.length_b   1.000
_cell.length_c   1.000
_cell.angle_alpha   90.00
_cell.angle_beta   90.00
_cell.angle_gamma   90.00
#
_symmetry.space_group_name_H-M   'P 1'
#
loop_
_entity.id
_entity.type
_entity.pdbx_description
1 polymer ?
#
loop_
_entity_poly.entity_id
_entity_poly.type
_entity_poly.pdbx_seq_one_letter_code
_entity_poly.pdbx_strand_id
1 'polypeptide(L)'
;MFENGNMVNRFLDYWRSEGHQRIGFLYGRYEVYDGVPLGVRAVITAIYEPPQETSKDSVELIVPDPHEDIVDELAYCLGIRRIGWIFTDLIPDDKRSGAGPVIHHRGNMNTFFLTAQECIMAGWFQNKYLNKCKYSPDGYFGSKFITVVVTGDASGQIQFEGYQVSNQCMALVKSEILFPTFDAPELGYIKETSSEQYVPDVYYKEKDCYNNEIMKIARPLPLEYLIIDIPTGFPTANTEIQSTFNDNCSIIITPFCIENRTKTSEIQDMDTLALYLQQFAEIDITKSNSKPYKATDLLADLHLLLYLVVNDIFQFSMV
;
A
#
# COMPACT_ATOMS: atom_id res chain seq x y z
N MET A 1 -2.70 6.52 7.68
CA MET A 1 -4.12 6.89 7.81
C MET A 1 -4.72 6.99 6.43
N PHE A 2 -5.80 6.27 6.16
CA PHE A 2 -6.52 6.37 4.89
C PHE A 2 -7.52 7.53 4.96
N GLU A 3 -7.59 8.38 3.94
CA GLU A 3 -8.54 9.51 3.91
C GLU A 3 -9.99 9.03 3.95
N ASN A 4 -10.27 7.87 3.36
CA ASN A 4 -11.62 7.37 3.16
C ASN A 4 -11.65 5.82 3.19
N GLY A 5 -12.66 5.26 3.83
CA GLY A 5 -12.94 3.82 3.81
C GLY A 5 -13.39 3.29 2.46
N ASN A 6 -14.07 4.09 1.64
CA ASN A 6 -14.55 3.67 0.32
C ASN A 6 -13.40 3.37 -0.65
N MET A 7 -12.33 4.17 -0.66
CA MET A 7 -11.13 3.88 -1.45
C MET A 7 -10.58 2.48 -1.14
N VAL A 8 -10.55 2.12 0.14
CA VAL A 8 -10.10 0.82 0.60
C VAL A 8 -11.09 -0.28 0.24
N ASN A 9 -12.40 -0.03 0.32
CA ASN A 9 -13.42 -0.97 -0.13
C ASN A 9 -13.29 -1.26 -1.62
N ARG A 10 -13.07 -0.23 -2.46
CA ARG A 10 -12.84 -0.37 -3.90
C ARG A 10 -11.62 -1.25 -4.20
N PHE A 11 -10.53 -1.09 -3.45
CA PHE A 11 -9.36 -1.96 -3.55
C PHE A 11 -9.69 -3.42 -3.21
N LEU A 12 -10.46 -3.64 -2.13
CA LEU A 12 -10.90 -4.96 -1.70
C LEU A 12 -11.91 -5.63 -2.62
N ASP A 13 -12.68 -4.87 -3.40
CA ASP A 13 -13.70 -5.41 -4.30
C ASP A 13 -13.12 -6.36 -5.34
N TYR A 14 -11.88 -6.16 -5.77
CA TYR A 14 -11.17 -7.10 -6.66
C TYR A 14 -11.02 -8.49 -6.03
N TRP A 15 -10.60 -8.54 -4.76
CA TRP A 15 -10.49 -9.81 -4.04
C TRP A 15 -11.87 -10.43 -3.79
N ARG A 16 -12.89 -9.60 -3.49
CA ARG A 16 -14.26 -10.09 -3.28
C ARG A 16 -14.88 -10.69 -4.54
N SER A 17 -14.55 -10.18 -5.72
CA SER A 17 -15.08 -10.69 -6.99
C SER A 17 -14.31 -11.91 -7.49
N GLU A 18 -12.98 -11.86 -7.49
CA GLU A 18 -12.14 -12.89 -8.13
C GLU A 18 -11.57 -13.93 -7.15
N GLY A 19 -11.46 -13.60 -5.86
CA GLY A 19 -10.76 -14.41 -4.86
C GLY A 19 -9.25 -14.48 -5.07
N HIS A 20 -8.68 -13.59 -5.88
CA HIS A 20 -7.23 -13.45 -6.08
C HIS A 20 -6.66 -12.29 -5.24
N GLN A 21 -5.41 -12.43 -4.82
CA GLN A 21 -4.71 -11.39 -4.08
C GLN A 21 -4.38 -10.20 -4.99
N ARG A 22 -4.12 -9.04 -4.39
CA ARG A 22 -3.88 -7.78 -5.12
C ARG A 22 -2.80 -6.93 -4.46
N ILE A 23 -2.03 -6.22 -5.28
CA ILE A 23 -1.07 -5.19 -4.88
C ILE A 23 -1.51 -3.82 -5.40
N GLY A 24 -1.28 -2.77 -4.63
CA GLY A 24 -1.46 -1.38 -5.04
C GLY A 24 -0.34 -0.48 -4.49
N PHE A 25 -0.08 0.63 -5.18
CA PHE A 25 0.76 1.71 -4.71
C PHE A 25 -0.08 2.79 -4.04
N LEU A 26 0.37 3.24 -2.87
CA LEU A 26 -0.31 4.23 -2.05
C LEU A 26 0.19 5.63 -2.43
N TYR A 27 -0.72 6.49 -2.86
CA TYR A 27 -0.46 7.89 -3.14
C TYR A 27 -1.08 8.78 -2.09
N GLY A 28 -0.34 9.82 -1.69
CA GLY A 28 -0.80 10.78 -0.70
C GLY A 28 0.31 11.70 -0.24
N ARG A 29 0.24 12.12 1.03
CA ARG A 29 1.15 13.10 1.61
C ARG A 29 1.54 12.75 3.05
N TYR A 30 2.57 13.41 3.55
CA TYR A 30 2.97 13.31 4.95
C TYR A 30 2.58 14.58 5.68
N GLU A 31 1.99 14.42 6.85
CA GLU A 31 1.55 15.52 7.70
C GLU A 31 2.12 15.36 9.11
N VAL A 32 2.18 16.46 9.85
CA VAL A 32 2.51 16.44 11.27
C VAL A 32 1.38 15.72 12.01
N TYR A 33 1.76 14.88 12.97
CA TYR A 33 0.81 14.15 13.81
C TYR A 33 1.04 14.47 15.27
N ASP A 34 0.10 15.21 15.86
CA ASP A 34 0.20 15.68 17.25
C ASP A 34 -0.12 14.60 18.29
N GLY A 35 -0.57 13.41 17.87
CA GLY A 35 -0.88 12.31 18.79
C GLY A 35 0.35 11.69 19.46
N VAL A 36 1.55 11.92 18.91
CA VAL A 36 2.84 11.56 19.53
C VAL A 36 3.84 12.72 19.37
N PRO A 37 4.80 12.88 20.29
CA PRO A 37 5.80 13.95 20.19
C PRO A 37 6.60 13.86 18.87
N LEU A 38 6.59 14.95 18.08
CA LEU A 38 7.23 15.02 16.77
C LEU A 38 6.75 13.95 15.79
N GLY A 39 5.49 13.52 15.92
CA GLY A 39 4.88 12.53 15.06
C GLY A 39 4.76 12.98 13.61
N VAL A 40 4.91 12.02 12.70
CA VAL A 40 4.63 12.18 11.28
C VAL A 40 3.63 11.09 10.91
N ARG A 41 2.56 11.47 10.21
CA ARG A 41 1.60 10.52 9.65
C ARG A 41 1.65 10.54 8.13
N ALA A 42 1.51 9.36 7.54
CA ALA A 42 1.19 9.20 6.13
C ALA A 42 -0.34 9.30 5.96
N VAL A 43 -0.80 10.23 5.15
CA VAL A 43 -2.20 10.40 4.73
C VAL A 43 -2.34 9.88 3.31
N ILE A 44 -3.10 8.80 3.16
CA ILE A 44 -3.27 8.07 1.90
C ILE A 44 -4.54 8.58 1.24
N THR A 45 -4.38 9.10 0.03
CA THR A 45 -5.40 9.79 -0.75
C THR A 45 -5.96 8.92 -1.87
N ALA A 46 -5.12 8.07 -2.48
CA ALA A 46 -5.52 7.15 -3.55
C ALA A 46 -4.66 5.88 -3.54
N ILE A 47 -5.18 4.82 -4.17
CA ILE A 47 -4.47 3.56 -4.40
C ILE A 47 -4.44 3.34 -5.91
N TYR A 48 -3.24 3.26 -6.48
CA TYR A 48 -3.03 2.93 -7.88
C TYR A 48 -2.69 1.44 -8.00
N GLU A 49 -3.30 0.72 -8.92
CA GLU A 49 -3.04 -0.70 -9.13
C GLU A 49 -2.12 -0.92 -10.33
N PRO A 50 -0.82 -1.24 -10.14
CA PRO A 50 0.08 -1.49 -11.26
C PRO A 50 -0.29 -2.79 -12.00
N PRO A 51 0.21 -2.98 -13.23
CA PRO A 51 0.10 -4.25 -13.95
C PRO A 51 0.69 -5.41 -13.13
N GLN A 52 -0.10 -6.46 -12.95
CA GLN A 52 0.25 -7.56 -12.05
C GLN A 52 -0.41 -8.88 -12.46
N GLU A 53 0.29 -9.98 -12.24
CA GLU A 53 -0.23 -11.34 -12.35
C GLU A 53 -0.66 -11.83 -10.97
N THR A 54 -1.97 -12.05 -10.81
CA THR A 54 -2.56 -12.43 -9.53
C THR A 54 -3.04 -13.88 -9.53
N SER A 55 -2.80 -14.58 -8.42
CA SER A 55 -3.39 -15.87 -8.09
C SER A 55 -4.04 -15.83 -6.70
N LYS A 56 -4.52 -16.97 -6.19
CA LYS A 56 -5.06 -17.07 -4.83
C LYS A 56 -4.00 -16.94 -3.74
N ASP A 57 -2.77 -17.38 -4.06
CA ASP A 57 -1.69 -17.55 -3.09
C ASP A 57 -0.44 -16.71 -3.42
N SER A 58 -0.42 -16.03 -4.58
CA SER A 58 0.71 -15.23 -5.04
C SER A 58 0.27 -14.02 -5.86
N VAL A 59 1.11 -12.98 -5.85
CA VAL A 59 1.01 -11.84 -6.75
C VAL A 59 2.40 -11.50 -7.26
N GLU A 60 2.53 -11.32 -8.56
CA GLU A 60 3.75 -10.89 -9.21
C GLU A 60 3.51 -9.56 -9.94
N LEU A 61 4.35 -8.57 -9.68
CA LEU A 61 4.32 -7.30 -10.39
C LEU A 61 4.94 -7.48 -11.79
N ILE A 62 4.25 -7.02 -12.82
CA ILE A 62 4.79 -7.00 -14.17
C ILE A 62 5.65 -5.73 -14.29
N VAL A 63 6.95 -5.90 -14.52
CA VAL A 63 7.92 -4.80 -14.60
C VAL A 63 8.56 -4.78 -16.00
N PRO A 64 8.70 -3.60 -16.65
CA PRO A 64 8.32 -2.26 -16.18
C PRO A 64 6.81 -1.98 -16.30
N ASP A 65 6.31 -1.11 -15.43
CA ASP A 65 4.96 -0.54 -15.56
C ASP A 65 5.00 0.61 -16.60
N PRO A 66 4.25 0.49 -17.72
CA PRO A 66 4.28 1.48 -18.79
C PRO A 66 3.70 2.85 -18.37
N HIS A 67 2.91 2.91 -17.29
CA HIS A 67 2.26 4.14 -16.84
C HIS A 67 2.89 4.71 -15.58
N GLU A 68 3.96 4.11 -15.04
CA GLU A 68 4.59 4.50 -13.76
C GLU A 68 4.92 6.00 -13.71
N ASP A 69 5.61 6.50 -14.74
CA ASP A 69 6.07 7.89 -14.82
C ASP A 69 4.88 8.86 -14.96
N ILE A 70 3.85 8.48 -15.73
CA ILE A 70 2.65 9.30 -15.95
C ILE A 70 1.87 9.46 -14.64
N VAL A 71 1.74 8.38 -13.87
CA VAL A 71 1.03 8.41 -12.58
C VAL A 71 1.81 9.25 -11.57
N ASP A 72 3.14 9.13 -11.53
CA ASP A 72 3.98 9.92 -10.63
C ASP A 72 3.96 11.42 -10.97
N GLU A 73 3.93 11.77 -12.26
CA GLU A 73 3.81 13.16 -12.72
C GLU A 73 2.42 13.74 -12.42
N LEU A 74 1.35 12.98 -12.67
CA LEU A 74 -0.01 13.36 -12.33
C LEU A 74 -0.15 13.57 -10.81
N ALA A 75 0.39 12.65 -10.01
CA ALA A 75 0.41 12.75 -8.57
C ALA A 75 1.13 14.03 -8.11
N TYR A 76 2.29 14.34 -8.71
CA TYR A 76 3.04 15.56 -8.42
C TYR A 76 2.23 16.83 -8.71
N CYS A 77 1.51 16.88 -9.84
CA CYS A 77 0.61 17.98 -10.19
C CYS A 77 -0.52 18.16 -9.15
N LEU A 78 -1.00 17.05 -8.56
CA LEU A 78 -2.03 17.04 -7.53
C LEU A 78 -1.47 17.27 -6.11
N GLY A 79 -0.17 17.49 -5.96
CA GLY A 79 0.48 17.71 -4.66
C GLY A 79 0.57 16.45 -3.78
N ILE A 80 0.34 15.27 -4.37
CA ILE A 80 0.50 13.97 -3.74
C ILE A 80 1.71 13.26 -4.32
N ARG A 81 2.17 12.20 -3.65
CA ARG A 81 3.30 11.39 -4.11
C ARG A 81 3.12 9.95 -3.71
N ARG A 82 3.87 9.05 -4.33
CA ARG A 82 3.94 7.66 -3.87
C ARG A 82 4.59 7.61 -2.49
N ILE A 83 3.83 7.14 -1.50
CA ILE A 83 4.23 7.11 -0.09
C ILE A 83 4.31 5.68 0.47
N GLY A 84 3.83 4.69 -0.27
CA GLY A 84 3.87 3.30 0.18
C GLY A 84 3.29 2.34 -0.84
N TRP A 85 3.10 1.11 -0.40
CA TRP A 85 2.42 0.05 -1.13
C TRP A 85 1.53 -0.74 -0.18
N ILE A 86 0.52 -1.39 -0.74
CA ILE A 86 -0.47 -2.20 -0.05
C ILE A 86 -0.63 -3.52 -0.77
N PHE A 87 -0.81 -4.61 -0.04
CA PHE A 87 -1.14 -5.89 -0.62
C PHE A 87 -2.10 -6.69 0.25
N THR A 88 -2.87 -7.57 -0.39
CA THR A 88 -3.81 -8.44 0.31
C THR A 88 -3.18 -9.80 0.60
N ASP A 89 -3.50 -10.32 1.78
CA ASP A 89 -3.33 -11.72 2.14
C ASP A 89 -4.58 -12.18 2.87
N LEU A 90 -5.63 -12.39 2.06
CA LEU A 90 -6.98 -12.70 2.54
C LEU A 90 -7.38 -14.09 2.06
N ILE A 91 -7.75 -14.93 3.03
CA ILE A 91 -8.25 -16.28 2.80
C ILE A 91 -9.65 -16.38 3.44
N PRO A 92 -10.70 -16.73 2.69
CA PRO A 92 -12.04 -16.92 3.26
C PRO A 92 -12.04 -18.02 4.34
N ASP A 93 -12.73 -17.77 5.46
CA ASP A 93 -12.92 -18.76 6.53
C ASP A 93 -14.34 -19.37 6.48
N ASP A 94 -14.53 -20.35 5.59
CA ASP A 94 -15.83 -21.03 5.40
C ASP A 94 -16.37 -21.72 6.67
N LYS A 95 -15.55 -21.87 7.72
CA LYS A 95 -15.94 -22.54 8.97
C LYS A 95 -16.60 -21.59 9.97
N ARG A 96 -16.34 -20.28 9.88
CA ARG A 96 -16.95 -19.29 10.77
C ARG A 96 -18.31 -18.84 10.25
N SER A 97 -19.27 -18.70 11.15
CA SER A 97 -20.57 -18.12 10.84
C SER A 97 -20.48 -16.59 10.92
N GLY A 98 -20.77 -15.88 9.83
CA GLY A 98 -20.69 -14.42 9.77
C GLY A 98 -20.73 -13.89 8.33
N ALA A 99 -20.77 -12.57 8.17
CA ALA A 99 -20.73 -11.92 6.87
C ALA A 99 -19.29 -11.89 6.31
N GLY A 100 -18.90 -12.95 5.60
CA GLY A 100 -17.60 -13.04 4.90
C GLY A 100 -16.38 -13.06 5.81
N PRO A 101 -16.27 -14.01 6.77
CA PRO A 101 -15.12 -14.10 7.66
C PRO A 101 -13.83 -14.48 6.90
N VAL A 102 -12.70 -14.01 7.43
CA VAL A 102 -11.36 -14.29 6.90
C VAL A 102 -10.48 -14.96 7.95
N ILE A 103 -9.50 -15.75 7.51
CA ILE A 103 -8.55 -16.45 8.39
C ILE A 103 -7.54 -15.47 8.97
N HIS A 104 -7.19 -15.67 10.25
CA HIS A 104 -6.11 -14.96 10.93
C HIS A 104 -4.86 -15.84 10.96
N HIS A 105 -3.97 -15.68 9.98
CA HIS A 105 -2.70 -16.42 9.92
C HIS A 105 -1.47 -15.54 10.13
N ARG A 106 -1.62 -14.21 10.18
CA ARG A 106 -0.55 -13.25 10.52
C ARG A 106 -0.74 -12.69 11.94
N GLY A 107 0.23 -11.91 12.43
CA GLY A 107 0.03 -11.04 13.58
C GLY A 107 0.00 -11.71 14.96
N ASN A 108 0.36 -13.00 15.06
CA ASN A 108 0.43 -13.70 16.34
C ASN A 108 1.83 -14.25 16.63
N MET A 109 2.13 -14.47 17.91
CA MET A 109 3.45 -14.95 18.39
C MET A 109 3.85 -16.33 17.83
N ASN A 110 2.90 -17.10 17.31
CA ASN A 110 3.12 -18.42 16.74
C ASN A 110 3.19 -18.40 15.20
N THR A 111 3.08 -17.22 14.56
CA THR A 111 3.15 -17.06 13.11
C THR A 111 4.16 -15.96 12.73
N PHE A 112 3.80 -15.08 11.80
CA PHE A 112 4.66 -14.03 11.26
C PHE A 112 3.86 -12.76 10.96
N PHE A 113 4.56 -11.64 10.88
CA PHE A 113 3.99 -10.34 10.48
C PHE A 113 4.18 -10.13 8.98
N LEU A 114 5.43 -10.16 8.53
CA LEU A 114 5.84 -10.16 7.13
C LEU A 114 6.66 -11.40 6.82
N THR A 115 6.48 -11.94 5.61
CA THR A 115 7.35 -12.99 5.09
C THR A 115 8.72 -12.42 4.72
N ALA A 116 9.72 -13.27 4.57
CA ALA A 116 11.04 -12.87 4.08
C ALA A 116 10.99 -12.15 2.73
N GLN A 117 10.16 -12.62 1.79
CA GLN A 117 9.99 -11.99 0.49
C GLN A 117 9.38 -10.59 0.61
N GLU A 118 8.34 -10.43 1.43
CA GLU A 118 7.70 -9.13 1.67
C GLU A 118 8.63 -8.16 2.41
N CYS A 119 9.41 -8.65 3.38
CA CYS A 119 10.38 -7.86 4.12
C CYS A 119 11.52 -7.37 3.20
N ILE A 120 12.03 -8.25 2.33
CA ILE A 120 13.02 -7.89 1.30
C ILE A 120 12.42 -6.87 0.33
N MET A 121 11.18 -7.08 -0.13
CA MET A 121 10.51 -6.15 -1.05
C MET A 121 10.25 -4.78 -0.41
N ALA A 122 9.85 -4.74 0.86
CA ALA A 122 9.74 -3.50 1.64
C ALA A 122 11.09 -2.78 1.76
N GLY A 123 12.17 -3.52 2.04
CA GLY A 123 13.53 -2.98 2.06
C GLY A 123 13.98 -2.45 0.69
N TRP A 124 13.60 -3.12 -0.40
CA TRP A 124 13.87 -2.67 -1.75
C TRP A 124 13.14 -1.35 -2.06
N PHE A 125 11.84 -1.26 -1.76
CA PHE A 125 11.09 -0.01 -1.94
C PHE A 125 11.62 1.13 -1.08
N GLN A 126 11.96 0.87 0.19
CA GLN A 126 12.54 1.90 1.05
C GLN A 126 13.90 2.41 0.53
N ASN A 127 14.71 1.54 -0.09
CA ASN A 127 15.94 1.95 -0.77
C ASN A 127 15.69 2.74 -2.06
N LYS A 128 14.60 2.43 -2.80
CA LYS A 128 14.18 3.21 -3.98
C LYS A 128 13.69 4.61 -3.58
N TYR A 129 12.96 4.74 -2.48
CA TYR A 129 12.37 6.01 -2.02
C TYR A 129 13.04 6.54 -0.74
N LEU A 130 14.27 7.06 -0.88
CA LEU A 130 15.04 7.58 0.25
C LEU A 130 14.46 8.89 0.83
N ASN A 131 14.51 9.04 2.15
CA ASN A 131 14.09 10.26 2.81
C ASN A 131 15.25 11.27 2.90
N LYS A 132 15.08 12.46 2.29
CA LYS A 132 16.03 13.56 2.36
C LYS A 132 16.21 14.05 3.80
N CYS A 133 17.44 14.13 4.26
CA CYS A 133 17.79 14.55 5.61
C CYS A 133 19.07 15.39 5.60
N LYS A 134 18.95 16.68 5.94
CA LYS A 134 20.10 17.62 5.97
C LYS A 134 21.15 17.27 7.04
N TYR A 135 20.75 16.50 8.06
CA TYR A 135 21.63 16.08 9.15
C TYR A 135 22.34 14.75 8.86
N SER A 136 22.01 14.09 7.74
CA SER A 136 22.73 12.89 7.30
C SER A 136 23.95 13.30 6.48
N PRO A 137 25.13 12.66 6.68
CA PRO A 137 26.31 12.89 5.86
C PRO A 137 26.06 12.70 4.36
N ASP A 138 25.24 11.70 4.01
CA ASP A 138 24.92 11.36 2.62
C ASP A 138 23.73 12.16 2.08
N GLY A 139 23.14 13.07 2.87
CA GLY A 139 21.95 13.84 2.52
C GLY A 139 20.63 13.07 2.61
N TYR A 140 20.67 11.77 2.92
CA TYR A 140 19.50 10.90 3.07
C TYR A 140 19.59 10.06 4.35
N PHE A 141 18.46 9.81 5.00
CA PHE A 141 18.40 8.93 6.17
C PHE A 141 17.09 8.15 6.19
N GLY A 142 17.21 6.82 6.10
CA GLY A 142 16.10 5.88 6.05
C GLY A 142 15.12 6.19 4.91
N SER A 143 13.88 5.77 5.11
CA SER A 143 12.77 6.03 4.21
C SER A 143 11.50 6.32 5.00
N LYS A 144 10.57 7.06 4.39
CA LYS A 144 9.20 7.24 4.89
C LYS A 144 8.22 6.33 4.15
N PHE A 145 8.71 5.52 3.21
CA PHE A 145 7.87 4.62 2.42
C PHE A 145 7.30 3.54 3.33
N ILE A 146 5.98 3.35 3.29
CA ILE A 146 5.27 2.42 4.16
C ILE A 146 4.84 1.16 3.41
N THR A 147 4.73 0.05 4.13
CA THR A 147 4.14 -1.20 3.69
C THR A 147 2.84 -1.41 4.43
N VAL A 148 1.75 -1.74 3.72
CA VAL A 148 0.48 -2.10 4.34
C VAL A 148 0.05 -3.49 3.91
N VAL A 149 -0.29 -4.34 4.87
CA VAL A 149 -0.83 -5.67 4.64
C VAL A 149 -2.32 -5.66 4.98
N VAL A 150 -3.14 -6.19 4.09
CA VAL A 150 -4.57 -6.41 4.35
C VAL A 150 -4.77 -7.87 4.67
N THR A 151 -5.10 -8.18 5.92
CA THR A 151 -5.20 -9.56 6.42
C THR A 151 -6.39 -9.70 7.38
N GLY A 152 -6.68 -10.92 7.83
CA GLY A 152 -7.74 -11.18 8.81
C GLY A 152 -7.25 -11.02 10.24
N ASP A 153 -8.06 -10.41 11.11
CA ASP A 153 -7.78 -10.30 12.54
C ASP A 153 -8.26 -11.53 13.33
N ALA A 154 -7.97 -11.59 14.63
CA ALA A 154 -8.42 -12.69 15.49
C ALA A 154 -9.94 -12.90 15.49
N SER A 155 -10.73 -11.85 15.25
CA SER A 155 -12.19 -11.92 15.15
C SER A 155 -12.70 -12.42 13.79
N GLY A 156 -11.80 -12.56 12.81
CA GLY A 156 -12.10 -12.96 11.44
C GLY A 156 -12.61 -11.81 10.58
N GLN A 157 -12.33 -10.57 10.98
CA GLN A 157 -12.61 -9.36 10.23
C GLN A 157 -11.38 -8.91 9.45
N ILE A 158 -11.59 -8.20 8.34
CA ILE A 158 -10.49 -7.63 7.56
C ILE A 158 -9.87 -6.47 8.34
N GLN A 159 -8.55 -6.52 8.51
CA GLN A 159 -7.73 -5.52 9.18
C GLN A 159 -6.57 -5.07 8.28
N PHE A 160 -6.10 -3.85 8.53
CA PHE A 160 -4.94 -3.24 7.86
C PHE A 160 -3.79 -3.17 8.85
N GLU A 161 -2.69 -3.82 8.54
CA GLU A 161 -1.47 -3.79 9.34
C GLU A 161 -0.41 -2.97 8.61
N GLY A 162 0.14 -1.96 9.29
CA GLY A 162 1.13 -1.05 8.72
C GLY A 162 2.52 -1.38 9.24
N TYR A 163 3.50 -1.40 8.34
CA TYR A 163 4.87 -1.73 8.66
C TYR A 163 5.87 -0.83 7.93
N GLN A 164 7.03 -0.69 8.54
CA GLN A 164 8.28 -0.31 7.89
C GLN A 164 9.35 -1.34 8.25
N VAL A 165 10.40 -1.41 7.44
CA VAL A 165 11.60 -2.15 7.80
C VAL A 165 12.68 -1.21 8.33
N SER A 166 13.49 -1.72 9.24
CA SER A 166 14.57 -0.97 9.86
C SER A 166 15.64 -0.53 8.84
N ASN A 167 16.40 0.50 9.19
CA ASN A 167 17.56 0.91 8.38
C ASN A 167 18.59 -0.22 8.23
N GLN A 168 18.66 -1.14 9.19
CA GLN A 168 19.49 -2.33 9.09
C GLN A 168 18.98 -3.27 8.00
N CYS A 169 17.68 -3.53 7.95
CA CYS A 169 17.07 -4.31 6.86
C CYS A 169 17.33 -3.67 5.50
N MET A 170 17.14 -2.34 5.39
CA MET A 170 17.47 -1.60 4.17
C MET A 170 18.93 -1.85 3.74
N ALA A 171 19.88 -1.84 4.68
CA ALA A 171 21.28 -2.12 4.38
C ALA A 171 21.51 -3.57 3.93
N LEU A 172 20.91 -4.56 4.61
CA LEU A 172 21.02 -5.98 4.25
C LEU A 172 20.48 -6.25 2.84
N VAL A 173 19.33 -5.66 2.49
CA VAL A 173 18.71 -5.78 1.18
C VAL A 173 19.53 -5.05 0.11
N LYS A 174 19.99 -3.83 0.39
CA LYS A 174 20.84 -3.06 -0.53
C LYS A 174 22.17 -3.76 -0.84
N SER A 175 22.69 -4.51 0.13
CA SER A 175 23.88 -5.34 -0.04
C SER A 175 23.59 -6.72 -0.63
N GLU A 176 22.34 -7.07 -0.95
CA GLU A 176 21.96 -8.37 -1.55
C GLU A 176 22.44 -9.58 -0.72
N ILE A 177 22.41 -9.46 0.62
CA ILE A 177 22.84 -10.54 1.53
C ILE A 177 21.69 -11.22 2.28
N LEU A 178 20.47 -10.67 2.24
CA LEU A 178 19.29 -11.25 2.86
C LEU A 178 18.47 -12.00 1.82
N PHE A 179 18.28 -13.30 2.04
CA PHE A 179 17.52 -14.20 1.17
C PHE A 179 16.29 -14.76 1.89
N PRO A 180 15.21 -15.05 1.16
CA PRO A 180 14.08 -15.78 1.72
C PRO A 180 14.43 -17.23 1.98
N THR A 181 13.88 -17.78 3.06
CA THR A 181 13.88 -19.22 3.37
C THR A 181 12.73 -19.92 2.65
N PHE A 182 12.83 -21.24 2.53
CA PHE A 182 11.81 -22.05 1.85
C PHE A 182 10.65 -22.45 2.80
N ASP A 183 10.95 -23.01 3.98
CA ASP A 183 9.94 -23.59 4.89
C ASP A 183 9.56 -22.71 6.09
N ALA A 184 10.19 -21.54 6.26
CA ALA A 184 10.06 -20.72 7.46
C ALA A 184 9.91 -19.23 7.12
N PRO A 185 8.71 -18.77 6.69
CA PRO A 185 8.50 -17.42 6.15
C PRO A 185 8.91 -16.29 7.09
N GLU A 186 8.91 -16.52 8.40
CA GLU A 186 9.33 -15.60 9.47
C GLU A 186 10.84 -15.40 9.57
N LEU A 187 11.62 -16.22 8.87
CA LEU A 187 13.08 -16.23 8.92
C LEU A 187 13.70 -15.76 7.60
N GLY A 188 14.78 -14.99 7.71
CA GLY A 188 15.66 -14.66 6.60
C GLY A 188 16.96 -15.45 6.67
N TYR A 189 17.55 -15.78 5.52
CA TYR A 189 18.86 -16.39 5.44
C TYR A 189 19.91 -15.35 5.04
N ILE A 190 20.95 -15.19 5.85
CA ILE A 190 22.10 -14.36 5.51
C ILE A 190 23.08 -15.17 4.66
N LYS A 191 23.35 -14.67 3.46
CA LYS A 191 24.28 -15.25 2.47
C LYS A 191 25.65 -15.51 3.10
N GLU A 192 26.27 -16.62 2.73
CA GLU A 192 27.66 -16.88 3.11
C GLU A 192 28.63 -16.07 2.25
N THR A 193 29.83 -15.83 2.78
CA THR A 193 30.90 -15.20 2.01
C THR A 193 31.24 -16.07 0.81
N SER A 194 31.26 -15.46 -0.38
CA SER A 194 31.73 -16.08 -1.62
C SER A 194 33.01 -15.40 -2.10
N SER A 195 33.61 -15.92 -3.18
CA SER A 195 34.74 -15.26 -3.86
C SER A 195 34.37 -13.90 -4.47
N GLU A 196 33.08 -13.68 -4.75
CA GLU A 196 32.57 -12.46 -5.39
C GLU A 196 32.16 -11.39 -4.37
N GLN A 197 31.74 -11.82 -3.17
CA GLN A 197 31.18 -10.93 -2.17
C GLN A 197 31.55 -11.37 -0.75
N TYR A 198 32.19 -10.46 -0.02
CA TYR A 198 32.42 -10.63 1.41
C TYR A 198 31.16 -10.33 2.22
N VAL A 199 30.74 -11.27 3.07
CA VAL A 199 29.60 -11.11 3.97
C VAL A 199 30.09 -11.29 5.41
N PRO A 200 30.06 -10.23 6.25
CA PRO A 200 30.47 -10.35 7.64
C PRO A 200 29.49 -11.22 8.43
N ASP A 201 29.96 -11.75 9.57
CA ASP A 201 29.06 -12.44 10.49
C ASP A 201 28.06 -11.43 11.08
N VAL A 202 26.78 -11.70 10.85
CA VAL A 202 25.67 -10.93 11.39
C VAL A 202 25.17 -11.63 12.64
N TYR A 203 24.96 -10.86 13.71
CA TYR A 203 24.44 -11.35 14.99
C TYR A 203 23.18 -10.61 15.38
N TYR A 204 22.29 -11.29 16.10
CA TYR A 204 21.16 -10.67 16.78
C TYR A 204 21.18 -11.04 18.27
N LYS A 205 20.51 -10.22 19.08
CA LYS A 205 20.34 -10.47 20.49
C LYS A 205 18.94 -10.99 20.74
N GLU A 206 18.83 -12.06 21.51
CA GLU A 206 17.55 -12.54 22.02
C GLU A 206 17.63 -12.70 23.54
N LYS A 207 16.47 -12.83 24.18
CA LYS A 207 16.37 -13.13 25.61
C LYS A 207 16.06 -14.61 25.80
N ASP A 208 16.83 -15.26 26.66
CA ASP A 208 16.59 -16.65 27.02
C ASP A 208 15.39 -16.80 27.99
N CYS A 209 15.07 -18.04 28.37
CA CYS A 209 14.02 -18.35 29.34
C CYS A 209 14.27 -17.81 30.77
N TYR A 210 15.48 -17.31 31.03
CA TYR A 210 15.89 -16.68 32.28
C TYR A 210 16.03 -15.15 32.14
N ASN A 211 15.59 -14.58 31.02
CA ASN A 211 15.64 -13.14 30.70
C ASN A 211 17.07 -12.57 30.57
N ASN A 212 18.07 -13.41 30.30
CA ASN A 212 19.43 -12.99 29.97
C ASN A 212 19.55 -12.67 28.48
N GLU A 213 20.31 -11.64 28.12
CA GLU A 213 20.63 -11.33 26.73
C GLU A 213 21.72 -12.27 26.20
N ILE A 214 21.39 -13.04 25.16
CA ILE A 214 22.35 -13.89 24.46
C ILE A 214 22.52 -13.42 23.01
N MET A 215 23.74 -13.53 22.49
CA MET A 215 24.04 -13.24 21.08
C MET A 215 23.97 -14.52 20.26
N LYS A 216 23.18 -14.51 19.20
CA LYS A 216 23.07 -15.60 18.23
C LYS A 216 23.50 -15.16 16.85
N ILE A 217 24.01 -16.11 16.07
CA ILE A 217 24.35 -15.89 14.68
C ILE A 217 23.07 -15.83 13.83
N ALA A 218 22.98 -14.85 12.94
CA ALA A 218 21.82 -14.55 12.10
C ALA A 218 21.72 -15.49 10.87
N ARG A 219 21.87 -16.79 11.08
CA ARG A 219 21.78 -17.85 10.07
C ARG A 219 21.00 -19.04 10.65
N PRO A 220 19.66 -18.97 10.71
CA PRO A 220 18.77 -17.94 10.15
C PRO A 220 18.55 -16.71 11.06
N LEU A 221 18.07 -15.61 10.47
CA LEU A 221 17.73 -14.35 11.12
C LEU A 221 16.21 -14.22 11.29
N PRO A 222 15.67 -14.10 12.51
CA PRO A 222 14.26 -13.80 12.70
C PRO A 222 13.94 -12.39 12.20
N LEU A 223 12.95 -12.26 11.31
CA LEU A 223 12.65 -11.00 10.64
C LEU A 223 11.90 -10.00 11.54
N GLU A 224 11.29 -10.46 12.63
CA GLU A 224 10.65 -9.59 13.62
C GLU A 224 11.58 -8.49 14.16
N TYR A 225 12.89 -8.76 14.27
CA TYR A 225 13.89 -7.76 14.70
C TYR A 225 14.13 -6.66 13.65
N LEU A 226 13.70 -6.88 12.41
CA LEU A 226 13.86 -5.97 11.28
C LEU A 226 12.59 -5.17 10.98
N ILE A 227 11.46 -5.54 11.57
CA ILE A 227 10.15 -4.96 11.29
C ILE A 227 9.81 -3.91 12.35
N ILE A 228 9.17 -2.83 11.91
CA ILE A 228 8.70 -1.74 12.75
C ILE A 228 7.21 -1.57 12.49
N ASP A 229 6.41 -1.72 13.54
CA ASP A 229 4.96 -1.57 13.46
C ASP A 229 4.56 -0.10 13.36
N ILE A 230 3.61 0.18 12.46
CA ILE A 230 3.04 1.51 12.23
C ILE A 230 1.52 1.44 12.42
N PRO A 231 0.96 2.20 13.37
CA PRO A 231 -0.48 2.28 13.55
C PRO A 231 -1.19 2.74 12.27
N THR A 232 -2.15 1.93 11.83
CA THR A 232 -3.07 2.25 10.73
C THR A 232 -4.40 2.74 11.29
N GLY A 233 -5.18 3.42 10.45
CA GLY A 233 -6.48 3.91 10.88
C GLY A 233 -7.16 4.77 9.84
N PHE A 234 -8.43 5.04 10.12
CA PHE A 234 -9.32 5.90 9.36
C PHE A 234 -9.65 7.15 10.20
N PRO A 235 -9.97 8.29 9.57
CA PRO A 235 -10.47 9.45 10.30
C PRO A 235 -11.70 9.10 11.11
N THR A 236 -11.80 9.68 12.31
CA THR A 236 -13.03 9.63 13.09
C THR A 236 -14.04 10.61 12.48
N ALA A 237 -15.34 10.42 12.68
CA ALA A 237 -16.39 11.31 12.13
C ALA A 237 -16.22 12.80 12.50
N ASN A 238 -15.45 13.10 13.56
CA ASN A 238 -15.15 14.46 14.03
C ASN A 238 -13.85 15.03 13.46
N THR A 239 -13.05 14.24 12.74
CA THR A 239 -11.82 14.69 12.10
C THR A 239 -12.18 15.26 10.72
N GLU A 240 -12.05 16.57 10.53
CA GLU A 240 -12.30 17.25 9.25
C GLU A 240 -11.21 16.94 8.22
N ILE A 241 -11.03 15.68 7.86
CA ILE A 241 -10.24 15.34 6.68
C ILE A 241 -11.18 15.47 5.50
N GLN A 242 -11.07 16.58 4.78
CA GLN A 242 -11.70 16.71 3.48
C GLN A 242 -11.04 15.70 2.55
N SER A 243 -11.81 14.68 2.14
CA SER A 243 -11.39 13.71 1.13
C SER A 243 -10.99 14.46 -0.13
N THR A 244 -9.77 14.24 -0.62
CA THR A 244 -9.24 14.94 -1.79
C THR A 244 -10.01 14.56 -3.05
N PHE A 245 -10.33 13.27 -3.16
CA PHE A 245 -11.15 12.70 -4.24
C PHE A 245 -12.55 12.37 -3.74
N ASN A 246 -13.46 12.21 -4.69
CA ASN A 246 -14.88 11.98 -4.45
C ASN A 246 -15.23 10.48 -4.35
N ASP A 247 -14.32 9.68 -3.79
CA ASP A 247 -14.51 8.25 -3.53
C ASP A 247 -15.61 7.96 -2.50
N ASN A 248 -16.05 8.99 -1.77
CA ASN A 248 -17.14 8.88 -0.78
C ASN A 248 -18.51 8.62 -1.41
N CYS A 249 -18.63 8.64 -2.74
CA CYS A 249 -19.88 8.53 -3.48
C CYS A 249 -21.00 9.44 -2.94
N SER A 250 -20.63 10.56 -2.32
CA SER A 250 -21.58 11.54 -1.79
C SER A 250 -22.18 12.40 -2.90
N ILE A 251 -21.49 12.46 -4.03
CA ILE A 251 -21.84 13.20 -5.24
C ILE A 251 -21.86 12.28 -6.46
N ILE A 252 -20.87 11.39 -6.61
CA ILE A 252 -20.80 10.40 -7.69
C ILE A 252 -21.53 9.13 -7.27
N ILE A 253 -22.43 8.61 -8.11
CA ILE A 253 -23.17 7.37 -7.80
C ILE A 253 -22.27 6.15 -8.06
N THR A 254 -21.59 6.15 -9.20
CA THR A 254 -20.70 5.06 -9.64
C THR A 254 -19.33 5.65 -9.97
N PRO A 255 -18.28 5.34 -9.17
CA PRO A 255 -16.93 5.84 -9.42
C PRO A 255 -16.37 5.26 -10.73
N PHE A 256 -15.34 5.90 -11.29
CA PHE A 256 -14.74 5.44 -12.54
C PHE A 256 -13.96 4.12 -12.33
N CYS A 257 -13.91 3.24 -13.33
CA CYS A 257 -13.23 1.94 -13.20
C CYS A 257 -11.74 2.11 -12.88
N ILE A 258 -11.20 1.22 -12.03
CA ILE A 258 -9.78 1.21 -11.66
C ILE A 258 -8.97 0.55 -12.78
N GLU A 259 -7.75 1.06 -13.02
CA GLU A 259 -6.84 0.54 -14.02
C GLU A 259 -6.41 -0.91 -13.79
N ASN A 260 -5.93 -1.58 -14.84
CA ASN A 260 -5.29 -2.90 -14.77
C ASN A 260 -6.16 -4.02 -14.16
N ARG A 261 -7.48 -3.92 -14.26
CA ARG A 261 -8.47 -4.93 -13.81
C ARG A 261 -9.11 -5.69 -14.98
N THR A 262 -8.31 -6.13 -15.95
CA THR A 262 -8.81 -6.78 -17.18
C THR A 262 -9.56 -8.11 -16.97
N LYS A 263 -9.36 -8.78 -15.82
CA LYS A 263 -10.06 -10.02 -15.46
C LYS A 263 -11.47 -9.77 -14.91
N THR A 264 -11.74 -8.57 -14.38
CA THR A 264 -13.06 -8.21 -13.87
C THR A 264 -13.87 -7.50 -14.96
N SER A 265 -15.14 -7.20 -14.67
CA SER A 265 -15.98 -6.38 -15.55
C SER A 265 -15.63 -4.88 -15.54
N GLU A 266 -14.57 -4.47 -14.85
CA GLU A 266 -14.15 -3.07 -14.71
C GLU A 266 -13.12 -2.70 -15.78
N ILE A 267 -13.56 -2.59 -17.02
CA ILE A 267 -12.71 -2.22 -18.15
C ILE A 267 -12.80 -0.70 -18.34
N GLN A 268 -11.64 -0.06 -18.50
CA GLN A 268 -11.58 1.36 -18.84
C GLN A 268 -11.69 1.53 -20.37
N ASP A 269 -12.87 1.91 -20.84
CA ASP A 269 -13.15 2.20 -22.24
C ASP A 269 -13.99 3.48 -22.42
N MET A 270 -14.19 3.87 -23.69
CA MET A 270 -14.95 5.09 -24.02
C MET A 270 -16.43 4.98 -23.63
N ASP A 271 -16.99 3.76 -23.62
CA ASP A 271 -18.37 3.51 -23.21
C ASP A 271 -18.53 3.73 -21.70
N THR A 272 -17.57 3.25 -20.90
CA THR A 272 -17.49 3.48 -19.45
C THR A 272 -17.29 4.95 -19.14
N LEU A 273 -16.46 5.66 -19.90
CA LEU A 273 -16.33 7.12 -19.79
C LEU A 273 -17.65 7.83 -20.09
N ALA A 274 -18.36 7.42 -21.14
CA ALA A 274 -19.66 8.00 -21.49
C ALA A 274 -20.70 7.75 -20.39
N LEU A 275 -20.77 6.52 -19.84
CA LEU A 275 -21.64 6.17 -18.72
C LEU A 275 -21.30 6.98 -17.46
N TYR A 276 -20.01 7.15 -17.16
CA TYR A 276 -19.55 7.97 -16.05
C TYR A 276 -20.00 9.43 -16.21
N LEU A 277 -19.85 10.02 -17.40
CA LEU A 277 -20.26 11.39 -17.70
C LEU A 277 -21.79 11.57 -17.70
N GLN A 278 -22.56 10.57 -18.12
CA GLN A 278 -24.03 10.60 -18.13
C GLN A 278 -24.62 10.79 -16.73
N GLN A 279 -23.97 10.25 -15.69
CA GLN A 279 -24.40 10.42 -14.30
C GLN A 279 -24.52 11.90 -13.91
N PHE A 280 -23.77 12.79 -14.57
CA PHE A 280 -23.79 14.23 -14.30
C PHE A 280 -24.74 15.00 -15.21
N ALA A 281 -25.12 14.43 -16.36
CA ALA A 281 -26.08 15.04 -17.30
C ALA A 281 -27.53 14.91 -16.80
N GLU A 282 -27.85 13.82 -16.08
CA GLU A 282 -29.19 13.57 -15.53
C GLU A 282 -29.47 14.28 -14.20
N ILE A 283 -28.45 14.91 -13.60
CA ILE A 283 -28.61 15.64 -12.34
C ILE A 283 -29.17 17.04 -12.61
N ASP A 284 -30.47 17.13 -12.43
CA ASP A 284 -31.31 18.31 -12.66
C ASP A 284 -30.83 19.54 -11.87
N ILE A 285 -30.22 20.51 -12.57
CA ILE A 285 -29.75 21.81 -12.05
C ILE A 285 -30.89 22.61 -11.38
N THR A 286 -32.15 22.23 -11.61
CA THR A 286 -33.34 22.95 -11.15
C THR A 286 -33.93 22.49 -9.81
N LYS A 287 -33.47 21.37 -9.22
CA LYS A 287 -33.97 20.89 -7.92
C LYS A 287 -33.25 21.59 -6.75
N SER A 288 -33.91 22.62 -6.22
CA SER A 288 -33.34 23.67 -5.36
C SER A 288 -32.96 23.30 -3.91
N ASN A 289 -32.44 22.11 -3.59
CA ASN A 289 -31.98 21.80 -2.22
C ASN A 289 -30.64 21.05 -2.11
N SER A 290 -29.97 20.71 -3.21
CA SER A 290 -28.61 20.15 -3.22
C SER A 290 -27.60 21.23 -3.62
N LYS A 291 -26.42 21.24 -2.99
CA LYS A 291 -25.33 22.20 -3.30
C LYS A 291 -25.05 22.18 -4.81
N PRO A 292 -24.89 23.34 -5.48
CA PRO A 292 -24.60 23.39 -6.91
C PRO A 292 -23.27 22.66 -7.19
N TYR A 293 -23.33 21.65 -8.05
CA TYR A 293 -22.14 20.89 -8.47
C TYR A 293 -21.14 21.81 -9.17
N LYS A 294 -19.86 21.63 -8.87
CA LYS A 294 -18.78 22.24 -9.63
C LYS A 294 -18.27 21.22 -10.63
N ALA A 295 -17.89 21.66 -11.83
CA ALA A 295 -17.21 20.79 -12.81
C ALA A 295 -15.94 20.14 -12.24
N THR A 296 -15.35 20.73 -11.18
CA THR A 296 -14.23 20.16 -10.43
C THR A 296 -14.57 18.85 -9.72
N ASP A 297 -15.84 18.63 -9.37
CA ASP A 297 -16.29 17.44 -8.63
C ASP A 297 -16.33 16.20 -9.54
N LEU A 298 -16.47 16.40 -10.86
CA LEU A 298 -16.37 15.37 -11.90
C LEU A 298 -14.92 14.86 -12.04
N LEU A 299 -13.97 15.78 -12.02
CA LEU A 299 -12.55 15.49 -12.23
C LEU A 299 -11.84 15.04 -10.93
N ALA A 300 -12.58 14.94 -9.83
CA ALA A 300 -12.06 14.53 -8.53
C ALA A 300 -11.99 12.99 -8.38
N ASP A 301 -11.43 12.30 -9.38
CA ASP A 301 -11.15 10.86 -9.37
C ASP A 301 -9.79 10.59 -10.05
N LEU A 302 -8.83 10.02 -9.31
CA LEU A 302 -7.49 9.76 -9.84
C LEU A 302 -7.50 8.83 -11.05
N HIS A 303 -8.34 7.80 -11.03
CA HIS A 303 -8.39 6.78 -12.07
C HIS A 303 -8.93 7.35 -13.38
N LEU A 304 -9.93 8.25 -13.28
CA LEU A 304 -10.42 9.02 -14.42
C LEU A 304 -9.33 9.93 -14.98
N LEU A 305 -8.67 10.72 -14.12
CA LEU A 305 -7.63 11.64 -14.55
C LEU A 305 -6.49 10.90 -15.26
N LEU A 306 -6.08 9.75 -14.72
CA LEU A 306 -5.08 8.90 -15.33
C LEU A 306 -5.54 8.40 -16.71
N TYR A 307 -6.77 7.89 -16.82
CA TYR A 307 -7.32 7.42 -18.09
C TYR A 307 -7.32 8.53 -19.15
N LEU A 308 -7.72 9.75 -18.78
CA LEU A 308 -7.73 10.90 -19.68
C LEU A 308 -6.34 11.29 -20.19
N VAL A 309 -5.32 11.18 -19.35
CA VAL A 309 -3.93 11.48 -19.74
C VAL A 309 -3.35 10.37 -20.60
N VAL A 310 -3.54 9.11 -20.22
CA VAL A 310 -3.01 7.95 -20.95
C VAL A 310 -3.59 7.87 -22.37
N ASN A 311 -4.82 8.34 -22.59
CA ASN A 311 -5.46 8.37 -23.90
C ASN A 311 -5.25 9.70 -24.66
N ASP A 312 -4.32 10.57 -24.23
CA ASP A 312 -4.03 11.86 -24.85
C ASP A 312 -5.26 12.80 -25.00
N ILE A 313 -6.29 12.62 -24.16
CA ILE A 313 -7.50 13.45 -24.18
C ILE A 313 -7.22 14.80 -23.49
N PHE A 314 -6.40 14.80 -22.45
CA PHE A 314 -5.95 15.98 -21.73
C PHE A 314 -4.43 15.97 -21.55
N GLN A 315 -3.81 17.13 -21.70
CA GLN A 315 -2.42 17.37 -21.32
C GLN A 315 -2.39 18.32 -20.13
N PHE A 316 -1.73 17.92 -19.04
CA PHE A 316 -1.46 18.81 -17.92
C PHE A 316 -0.26 19.69 -18.28
N SER A 317 -0.46 21.00 -18.33
CA SER A 317 0.66 21.95 -18.47
C SER A 317 1.30 22.17 -17.10
N MET A 318 2.55 21.78 -16.93
CA MET A 318 3.36 22.13 -15.76
C MET A 318 3.55 23.66 -15.70
N VAL A 319 3.22 24.27 -14.55
CA VAL A 319 3.57 25.67 -14.22
C VAL A 319 4.75 25.66 -13.27
#